data_AF-A0A2V9R105-F1
#
_entry.id   AF-A0A2V9R105-F1
#
_cell.length_a   1.000
_cell.length_b   1.000
_cell.length_c   1.000
_cell.angle_alpha   90.00
_cell.angle_beta   90.00
_cell.angle_gamma   90.00
#
_symmetry.space_group_name_H-M   'P 1'
#
loop_
_entity.id
_entity.type
_entity.pdbx_description
1 polymer ?
#
loop_
_entity_poly.entity_id
_entity_poly.type
_entity_poly.pdbx_seq_one_letter_code
_entity_poly.pdbx_strand_id
1 'polypeptide(L)' 'MATVAVAQEFVSIIAEEIASGVDRAVECWMAQMEEALNDGHLTTPGRLAAVQAVMRQYKEITGKAELTPCRRFERA' A
#
# COMPACT_ATOMS: atom_id res chain seq x y z
N MET A 1 -5.19 32.38 21.75
CA MET A 1 -6.19 31.31 21.51
C MET A 1 -6.47 31.11 20.03
N ALA A 2 -6.81 32.14 19.26
CA ALA A 2 -7.05 32.02 17.81
C ALA A 2 -5.88 31.40 17.02
N THR A 3 -4.63 31.77 17.34
CA THR A 3 -3.43 31.22 16.69
C THR A 3 -3.21 29.72 16.95
N VAL A 4 -3.62 29.23 18.13
CA VAL A 4 -3.51 27.81 18.49
C VAL A 4 -4.58 26.99 17.77
N ALA A 5 -5.80 27.51 17.66
CA ALA A 5 -6.88 26.88 16.90
C ALA A 5 -6.53 26.73 15.42
N VAL A 6 -5.99 27.78 14.79
CA VAL A 6 -5.52 27.76 13.39
C VAL A 6 -4.39 26.74 13.19
N ALA A 7 -3.44 26.65 14.13
CA ALA A 7 -2.36 25.67 14.05
C ALA A 7 -2.88 24.23 14.14
N GLN A 8 -3.87 23.98 15.00
CA GLN A 8 -4.47 22.65 15.16
C GLN A 8 -5.27 22.24 13.91
N GLU A 9 -6.04 23.15 13.34
CA GLU A 9 -6.78 22.92 12.09
C GLU A 9 -5.83 22.60 10.93
N PHE A 10 -4.75 23.37 10.78
CA PHE A 10 -3.74 23.12 9.76
C PHE A 10 -3.08 21.74 9.91
N VAL A 11 -2.72 21.34 11.13
CA VAL A 11 -2.17 20.01 11.40
C VAL A 11 -3.17 18.90 11.09
N SER A 12 -4.46 19.10 11.38
CA SER A 12 -5.52 18.12 11.05
C SER A 12 -5.60 17.90 9.55
N ILE A 13 -5.66 18.99 8.77
CA ILE A 13 -5.75 18.93 7.31
C ILE A 13 -4.53 18.20 6.73
N ILE A 14 -3.31 18.50 7.20
CA ILE A 14 -2.12 17.80 6.74
C ILE A 14 -2.18 16.31 7.09
N ALA A 15 -2.62 15.97 8.30
CA ALA A 15 -2.73 14.57 8.71
C ALA A 15 -3.75 13.80 7.85
N GLU A 16 -4.88 14.42 7.53
CA GLU A 16 -5.91 13.88 6.64
C GLU A 16 -5.39 13.66 5.22
N GLU A 17 -4.66 14.65 4.66
CA GLU A 17 -4.07 14.53 3.34
C GLU A 17 -2.99 13.44 3.26
N ILE A 18 -2.14 13.33 4.28
CA ILE A 18 -1.15 12.26 4.37
C ILE A 18 -1.85 10.89 4.46
N ALA A 19 -2.89 10.77 5.29
CA ALA A 19 -3.65 9.54 5.43
C ALA A 19 -4.32 9.13 4.09
N SER A 20 -4.94 10.09 3.40
CA SER A 20 -5.53 9.91 2.07
C SER A 20 -4.50 9.47 1.02
N GLY A 21 -3.32 10.11 1.04
CA GLY A 21 -2.22 9.73 0.16
C GLY A 21 -1.70 8.32 0.39
N VAL A 22 -1.57 7.90 1.66
CA VAL A 22 -1.17 6.54 2.03
C VAL A 22 -2.23 5.52 1.60
N ASP A 23 -3.50 5.80 1.87
CA ASP A 23 -4.61 4.92 1.49
C ASP A 23 -4.66 4.70 -0.02
N ARG A 24 -4.58 5.79 -0.80
CA ARG A 24 -4.59 5.70 -2.27
C ARG A 24 -3.38 4.95 -2.84
N ALA A 25 -2.21 5.11 -2.21
CA ALA A 25 -1.03 4.34 -2.61
C ALA A 25 -1.23 2.84 -2.33
N VAL A 26 -1.76 2.48 -1.17
CA VAL A 26 -2.06 1.09 -0.80
C VAL A 26 -3.11 0.49 -1.75
N GLU A 27 -4.19 1.22 -2.01
CA GLU A 27 -5.25 0.80 -2.94
C GLU A 27 -4.70 0.51 -4.34
N CYS A 28 -3.83 1.38 -4.86
CA CYS A 28 -3.18 1.17 -6.15
C CYS A 28 -2.36 -0.13 -6.21
N TRP A 29 -1.62 -0.45 -5.15
CA TRP A 29 -0.87 -1.71 -5.08
C TRP A 29 -1.78 -2.93 -4.95
N MET A 30 -2.86 -2.82 -4.16
CA MET A 30 -3.85 -3.88 -4.01
C MET A 30 -4.57 -4.17 -5.33
N ALA A 31 -4.94 -3.14 -6.08
CA ALA A 31 -5.57 -3.26 -7.39
C ALA A 31 -4.65 -3.98 -8.40
N GLN A 32 -3.35 -3.65 -8.43
CA GLN A 32 -2.37 -4.34 -9.28
C GLN A 32 -2.22 -5.82 -8.91
N MET A 33 -2.25 -6.16 -7.62
CA MET A 33 -2.23 -7.56 -7.18
C MET A 33 -3.51 -8.29 -7.56
N GLU A 34 -4.68 -7.65 -7.44
CA GLU A 34 -5.97 -8.21 -7.84
C GLU A 34 -6.02 -8.47 -9.35
N GLU A 35 -5.54 -7.53 -10.17
CA GLU A 35 -5.42 -7.70 -11.62
C GLU A 35 -4.49 -8.87 -11.97
N ALA A 36 -3.31 -8.95 -11.35
CA ALA A 36 -2.36 -10.04 -11.56
C ALA A 36 -2.93 -11.42 -11.20
N LEU A 37 -3.77 -11.51 -10.15
CA LEU A 37 -4.40 -12.76 -9.71
C LEU A 37 -5.59 -13.17 -10.59
N ASN A 38 -6.28 -12.20 -11.18
CA ASN A 38 -7.47 -12.42 -11.99
C ASN A 38 -7.17 -12.48 -13.49
N ASP A 39 -5.92 -12.35 -13.90
CA ASP A 39 -5.53 -12.43 -15.31
C ASP A 39 -5.83 -13.83 -15.90
N GLY A 40 -6.90 -13.88 -16.69
CA GLY A 40 -7.38 -15.08 -17.39
C GLY A 40 -6.41 -15.62 -18.45
N HIS A 41 -5.45 -14.81 -18.90
CA HIS A 41 -4.46 -15.20 -19.90
C HIS A 41 -3.22 -15.88 -19.28
N LEU A 42 -3.03 -15.75 -17.97
CA LEU A 42 -1.93 -16.36 -17.24
C LEU A 42 -2.33 -17.69 -16.60
N THR A 43 -1.39 -18.63 -16.63
CA THR A 43 -1.47 -19.86 -15.83
C THR A 43 -1.37 -19.52 -14.34
N THR A 44 -1.78 -20.44 -13.46
CA THR A 44 -1.66 -20.24 -12.00
C THR A 44 -0.24 -19.86 -11.55
N PRO A 45 0.84 -20.51 -12.04
CA PRO A 45 2.21 -20.05 -11.75
C PRO A 45 2.52 -18.68 -12.33
N GLY A 46 2.00 -18.34 -13.52
CA GLY A 46 2.19 -17.03 -14.15
C GLY A 46 1.58 -15.89 -13.33
N ARG A 47 0.38 -16.08 -12.77
CA ARG A 47 -0.27 -15.12 -11.87
C ARG A 47 0.55 -14.90 -10.60
N LEU A 48 1.07 -15.97 -10.00
CA LEU A 48 1.95 -15.86 -8.82
C LEU A 48 3.23 -15.08 -9.14
N ALA A 49 3.85 -15.35 -10.29
CA ALA A 49 5.02 -14.61 -10.75
C ALA A 49 4.73 -13.11 -10.99
N ALA A 50 3.54 -12.78 -11.51
CA ALA A 50 3.09 -11.41 -11.68
C ALA A 50 2.91 -10.70 -10.32
N VAL A 51 2.27 -11.34 -9.34
CA VAL A 51 2.18 -10.80 -7.97
C VAL A 51 3.58 -10.59 -7.36
N GLN A 52 4.50 -11.53 -7.55
CA GLN A 52 5.87 -11.39 -7.10
C GLN A 52 6.60 -10.21 -7.75
N ALA A 53 6.29 -9.89 -9.02
CA ALA A 53 6.85 -8.71 -9.70
C ALA A 53 6.36 -7.41 -9.05
N VAL A 54 5.06 -7.31 -8.72
CA VAL A 54 4.50 -6.18 -7.97
C VAL A 54 5.19 -6.01 -6.61
N MET A 55 5.36 -7.10 -5.86
CA MET A 55 6.07 -7.07 -4.58
C MET A 55 7.54 -6.66 -4.72
N ARG A 56 8.21 -7.08 -5.79
CA ARG A 56 9.60 -6.70 -6.09
C ARG A 56 9.71 -5.21 -6.37
N GLN A 57 8.81 -4.67 -7.17
CA GLN A 57 8.77 -3.24 -7.49
C GLN A 57 8.60 -2.39 -6.21
N TYR A 58 7.69 -2.78 -5.32
CA TYR A 58 7.53 -2.10 -4.03
C TYR A 58 8.84 -2.12 -3.20
N LYS A 59 9.51 -3.28 -3.14
CA LYS A 59 10.79 -3.44 -2.43
C LYS A 59 11.88 -2.54 -3.01
N GLU A 60 11.98 -2.46 -4.33
CA GLU A 60 12.94 -1.59 -5.03
C GLU A 60 12.69 -0.12 -4.73
N ILE A 61 11.43 0.34 -4.85
CA ILE A 61 11.06 1.75 -4.58
C ILE A 61 11.35 2.13 -3.11
N THR A 62 11.14 1.19 -2.18
CA THR A 62 11.31 1.45 -0.74
C THR A 62 12.69 1.09 -0.19
N GLY A 63 13.58 0.54 -1.03
CA GLY A 63 14.90 0.06 -0.60
C GLY A 63 14.86 -1.11 0.38
N LYS A 64 13.75 -1.86 0.43
CA LYS A 64 13.57 -2.98 1.37
C LYS A 64 14.02 -4.30 0.74
N ALA A 65 14.91 -5.01 1.41
CA ALA A 65 15.25 -6.38 1.03
C ALA A 65 14.08 -7.35 1.28
N GLU A 66 13.44 -7.19 2.44
CA GLU A 66 12.32 -8.02 2.89
C GLU A 66 11.19 -7.18 3.48
N LEU A 67 9.97 -7.70 3.37
CA LEU A 67 8.79 -7.08 3.96
C LEU A 67 8.60 -7.64 5.37
N THR A 68 8.32 -6.76 6.32
CA THR A 68 7.99 -7.18 7.68
C THR A 68 6.72 -8.02 7.66
N PRO A 69 6.73 -9.24 8.25
CA PRO A 69 5.54 -10.06 8.35
C PRO A 69 4.40 -9.32 9.04
N CYS A 70 3.20 -9.36 8.45
CA CYS A 70 2.03 -8.79 9.07
C CYS A 70 1.48 -9.76 10.11
N ARG A 71 1.68 -9.47 11.41
CA ARG A 71 1.20 -10.31 12.55
C ARG A 71 -0.32 -10.48 12.61
N ARG A 72 -1.08 -9.80 11.74
CA ARG A 72 -2.55 -9.88 11.69
C ARG A 72 -3.06 -11.24 11.20
N PHE A 73 -2.27 -11.97 10.41
CA PHE A 73 -2.66 -13.29 9.88
C PHE A 73 -2.29 -14.47 10.80
N GLU A 74 -1.61 -14.23 11.92
CA GLU A 74 -1.19 -15.29 12.86
C GLU A 74 -2.25 -15.63 13.92
N ARG A 75 -3.41 -14.97 13.91
CA ARG A 75 -4.56 -15.25 14.80
C ARG A 75 -5.79 -15.73 14.00
N ALA A 76 -5.62 -16.83 13.29
CA ALA A 76 -6.74 -17.60 12.72
C ALA A 76 -6.72 -19.01 13.31
#